data_AF-A0A0L6UBU7-F1
#
_entry.id   AF-A0A0L6UBU7-F1
#
_cell.length_a   1.000
_cell.length_b   1.000
_cell.length_c   1.000
_cell.angle_alpha   90.00
_cell.angle_beta   90.00
_cell.angle_gamma   90.00
#
_symmetry.space_group_name_H-M   'P 1'
#
loop_
_entity.id
_entity.type
_entity.pdbx_description
1 polymer ?
#
loop_
_entity_poly.entity_id
_entity_poly.type
_entity_poly.pdbx_seq_one_letter_code
_entity_poly.pdbx_strand_id
1 'polypeptide(L)'
;FPNPWRVKANGRVIIHMPITLYSDDTSGNISKQWNKHISYYCSLAGLPPSETNQQYNCHFLSTSNTAGVLELADQIVDEINDLITKGFVGYDIGLNQEVLVMTAVLCFLGDSPMHAEVTNTPNPGVSLNPFQICTLKVQRLVDKSSLDYVLDNFRKWTDTIERTHKLWDIALEDTKTACNNAPKDYGIQDNINDVFVKQWKTRDKAKISKIELLKKEKEGIIFNPFLRLKGFDGCNDTPVEVLHVFL
;
A
#
# COMPACT_ATOMS: atom_id res chain seq x y z
N PHE A 1 4.75 30.54 16.49
CA PHE A 1 5.15 29.21 17.00
C PHE A 1 6.39 28.73 16.24
N PRO A 2 7.42 28.16 16.90
CA PRO A 2 8.58 27.63 16.18
C PRO A 2 8.17 26.43 15.31
N ASN A 3 8.83 26.25 14.17
CA ASN A 3 8.63 25.08 13.31
C ASN A 3 8.84 23.79 14.13
N PRO A 4 7.87 22.84 14.16
CA PRO A 4 7.98 21.60 14.94
C PRO A 4 9.26 20.79 14.67
N TRP A 5 9.80 20.86 13.45
CA TRP A 5 11.04 20.18 13.10
C TRP A 5 12.27 20.75 13.79
N ARG A 6 12.29 22.05 14.12
CA ARG A 6 13.39 22.64 14.91
C ARG A 6 13.46 22.02 16.30
N VAL A 7 12.31 21.75 16.91
CA VAL A 7 12.21 21.11 18.23
C VAL A 7 12.68 19.65 18.14
N LYS A 8 12.19 18.89 17.15
CA LYS A 8 12.56 17.48 16.97
C LYS A 8 14.05 17.29 16.66
N ALA A 9 14.60 18.13 15.79
CA ALA A 9 16.01 18.07 15.43
C ALA A 9 16.93 18.41 16.61
N ASN A 10 16.49 19.28 17.53
CA ASN A 10 17.25 19.69 18.71
C ASN A 10 18.70 20.12 18.36
N GLY A 11 18.83 20.96 17.33
CA GLY A 11 20.12 21.43 16.83
C GLY A 11 20.84 20.51 15.84
N ARG A 12 20.35 19.28 15.61
CA ARG A 12 20.91 18.35 14.63
C ARG A 12 20.54 18.74 13.19
N VAL A 13 21.40 18.35 12.25
CA VAL A 13 21.07 18.40 10.81
C VAL A 13 20.03 17.32 10.52
N ILE A 14 19.02 17.66 9.72
CA ILE A 14 18.01 16.68 9.26
C ILE A 14 18.47 16.09 7.93
N ILE A 15 18.56 14.77 7.83
CA ILE A 15 18.85 14.05 6.60
C ILE A 15 17.60 13.28 6.16
N HIS A 16 17.14 13.57 4.94
CA HIS A 16 16.04 12.83 4.33
C HIS A 16 16.61 11.69 3.47
N MET A 17 16.20 10.46 3.80
CA MET A 17 16.56 9.24 3.10
C MET A 17 15.27 8.59 2.56
N PRO A 18 14.72 9.08 1.44
CA PRO A 18 13.57 8.44 0.82
C PRO A 18 13.92 7.03 0.36
N ILE A 19 12.97 6.11 0.46
CA ILE A 19 13.15 4.72 0.05
C ILE A 19 12.18 4.34 -1.06
N THR A 20 12.60 3.39 -1.88
CA THR A 20 11.71 2.64 -2.75
C THR A 20 11.35 1.35 -2.04
N LEU A 21 10.07 1.12 -1.80
CA LEU A 21 9.57 -0.10 -1.17
C LEU A 21 9.16 -1.09 -2.26
N TYR A 22 9.47 -2.37 -2.10
CA TYR A 22 8.98 -3.38 -3.02
C TYR A 22 8.59 -4.65 -2.28
N SER A 23 7.60 -5.36 -2.82
CA SER A 23 7.22 -6.68 -2.38
C SER A 23 7.11 -7.61 -3.57
N ASP A 24 7.61 -8.83 -3.40
CA ASP A 24 7.61 -9.84 -4.45
C ASP A 24 7.33 -11.23 -3.86
N ASP A 25 6.75 -12.10 -4.68
CA ASP A 25 6.49 -13.48 -4.33
C ASP A 25 7.57 -14.42 -4.87
N THR A 26 8.37 -14.95 -3.95
CA THR A 26 9.45 -15.87 -4.30
C THR A 26 9.03 -17.31 -3.98
N SER A 27 9.42 -18.24 -4.85
CA SER A 27 9.27 -19.67 -4.55
C SER A 27 10.41 -20.13 -3.64
N GLY A 28 10.10 -20.61 -2.45
CA GLY A 28 11.10 -21.11 -1.49
C GLY A 28 11.74 -22.46 -1.87
N ASN A 29 11.35 -23.05 -3.02
CA ASN A 29 11.86 -24.35 -3.47
C ASN A 29 12.19 -24.32 -4.97
N ILE A 30 13.35 -24.86 -5.32
CA ILE A 30 13.83 -25.02 -6.72
C ILE A 30 12.87 -25.92 -7.55
N SER A 31 12.04 -26.76 -6.91
CA SER A 31 11.24 -27.79 -7.60
C SER A 31 9.74 -27.80 -7.30
N LYS A 32 9.22 -26.92 -6.42
CA LYS A 32 7.78 -26.89 -6.11
C LYS A 32 7.26 -25.46 -6.11
N GLN A 33 6.44 -25.18 -7.12
CA GLN A 33 5.64 -23.96 -7.35
C GLN A 33 4.71 -23.57 -6.17
N TRP A 34 4.63 -24.38 -5.11
CA TRP A 34 3.61 -24.30 -4.07
C TRP A 34 4.08 -23.79 -2.71
N ASN A 35 5.36 -23.44 -2.54
CA ASN A 35 5.86 -22.82 -1.31
C ASN A 35 6.16 -21.33 -1.56
N LYS A 36 5.08 -20.54 -1.68
CA LYS A 36 5.13 -19.10 -1.94
C LYS A 36 5.54 -18.35 -0.67
N HIS A 37 6.56 -17.51 -0.79
CA HIS A 37 6.99 -16.58 0.26
C HIS A 37 6.77 -15.16 -0.24
N ILE A 38 6.01 -14.36 0.51
CA ILE A 38 5.95 -12.92 0.29
C ILE A 38 7.13 -12.30 1.01
N SER A 39 7.93 -11.52 0.30
CA SER A 39 9.06 -10.81 0.90
C SER A 39 8.94 -9.32 0.65
N TYR A 40 9.40 -8.54 1.61
CA TYR A 40 9.50 -7.09 1.56
C TYR A 40 10.95 -6.67 1.61
N TYR A 41 11.25 -5.66 0.82
CA TYR A 41 12.58 -5.11 0.71
C TYR A 41 12.48 -3.62 0.43
N CYS A 42 13.58 -2.90 0.63
CA CYS A 42 13.70 -1.51 0.22
C CYS A 42 15.08 -1.20 -0.35
N SER A 43 15.16 -0.12 -1.12
CA SER A 43 16.41 0.49 -1.57
C SER A 43 16.35 1.99 -1.34
N LEU A 44 17.51 2.63 -1.21
CA LEU A 44 17.57 4.09 -1.11
C LEU A 44 17.14 4.71 -2.44
N ALA A 45 16.15 5.61 -2.40
CA ALA A 45 15.70 6.29 -3.59
C ALA A 45 16.74 7.33 -4.06
N GLY A 46 16.85 7.51 -5.38
CA GLY A 46 17.79 8.45 -5.99
C GLY A 46 19.18 7.88 -6.30
N LEU A 47 19.42 6.60 -5.96
CA LEU A 47 20.59 5.89 -6.48
C LEU A 47 20.47 5.70 -8.00
N PRO A 48 21.57 5.84 -8.77
CA PRO A 48 21.54 5.55 -10.20
C PRO A 48 21.29 4.05 -10.42
N PRO A 49 20.70 3.64 -11.54
CA PRO A 49 20.36 2.23 -11.80
C PRO A 49 21.53 1.25 -11.66
N SER A 50 22.76 1.68 -11.97
CA SER A 50 23.98 0.88 -11.79
C SER A 50 24.27 0.51 -10.33
N GLU A 51 23.80 1.32 -9.39
CA GLU A 51 23.94 1.09 -7.94
C GLU A 51 22.71 0.39 -7.39
N THR A 52 21.49 0.82 -7.75
CA THR A 52 20.24 0.20 -7.27
C THR A 52 20.14 -1.28 -7.64
N ASN A 53 20.71 -1.68 -8.78
CA ASN A 53 20.74 -3.08 -9.23
C ASN A 53 21.79 -3.95 -8.51
N GLN A 54 22.63 -3.37 -7.65
CA GLN A 54 23.56 -4.12 -6.84
C GLN A 54 22.85 -4.67 -5.60
N GLN A 55 23.07 -5.94 -5.29
CA GLN A 55 22.49 -6.60 -4.12
C GLN A 55 22.80 -5.88 -2.81
N TYR A 56 23.93 -5.18 -2.73
CA TYR A 56 24.33 -4.39 -1.55
C TYR A 56 23.32 -3.28 -1.20
N ASN A 57 22.71 -2.66 -2.21
CA ASN A 57 21.75 -1.55 -2.04
C ASN A 57 20.30 -2.03 -1.92
N CYS A 58 20.11 -3.35 -1.81
CA CYS A 58 18.83 -3.99 -1.64
C CYS A 58 18.71 -4.54 -0.21
N HIS A 59 17.89 -3.90 0.61
CA HIS A 59 17.76 -4.21 2.02
C HIS A 59 16.50 -5.04 2.27
N PHE A 60 16.68 -6.21 2.87
CA PHE A 60 15.59 -7.07 3.28
C PHE A 60 14.89 -6.52 4.53
N LEU A 61 13.55 -6.54 4.53
CA LEU A 61 12.73 -6.09 5.66
C LEU A 61 12.04 -7.26 6.36
N SER A 62 11.31 -8.09 5.60
CA SER A 62 10.54 -9.20 6.17
C SER A 62 10.17 -10.24 5.12
N THR A 63 9.89 -11.47 5.55
CA THR A 63 9.35 -12.53 4.70
C THR A 63 8.36 -13.38 5.48
N SER A 64 7.33 -13.88 4.80
CA SER A 64 6.44 -14.89 5.36
C SER A 64 5.86 -15.79 4.28
N ASN A 65 5.66 -17.06 4.64
CA ASN A 65 4.91 -18.02 3.84
C ASN A 65 3.47 -18.20 4.33
N THR A 66 3.06 -17.51 5.40
CA THR A 66 1.71 -17.58 5.97
C THR A 66 0.97 -16.25 5.93
N ALA A 67 1.70 -15.14 5.86
CA ALA A 67 1.15 -13.79 5.81
C ALA A 67 1.21 -13.23 4.39
N GLY A 68 0.15 -12.54 3.97
CA GLY A 68 0.09 -11.80 2.73
C GLY A 68 0.85 -10.48 2.78
N VAL A 69 0.87 -9.81 1.63
CA VAL A 69 1.55 -8.52 1.41
C VAL A 69 1.04 -7.48 2.40
N LEU A 70 -0.28 -7.30 2.49
CA LEU A 70 -0.89 -6.31 3.37
C LEU A 70 -0.75 -6.64 4.86
N GLU A 71 -0.64 -7.91 5.23
CA GLU A 71 -0.41 -8.31 6.62
C GLU A 71 1.02 -8.00 7.06
N LEU A 72 2.02 -8.26 6.20
CA LEU A 72 3.40 -7.86 6.45
C LEU A 72 3.58 -6.33 6.44
N ALA A 73 2.85 -5.64 5.56
CA ALA A 73 2.86 -4.19 5.45
C ALA A 73 2.37 -3.49 6.72
N ASP A 74 1.54 -4.13 7.54
CA ASP A 74 0.93 -3.48 8.71
C ASP A 74 2.00 -2.92 9.69
N GLN A 75 2.99 -3.74 10.04
CA GLN A 75 4.10 -3.30 10.90
C GLN A 75 5.06 -2.35 10.15
N ILE A 76 5.36 -2.63 8.88
CA ILE A 76 6.26 -1.82 8.06
C ILE A 76 5.74 -0.38 7.93
N VAL A 77 4.44 -0.21 7.69
CA VAL A 77 3.80 1.10 7.58
C VAL A 77 3.83 1.86 8.91
N ASP A 78 3.68 1.18 10.06
CA ASP A 78 3.83 1.83 11.37
C ASP A 78 5.24 2.38 11.59
N GLU A 79 6.25 1.57 11.29
CA GLU A 79 7.65 1.97 11.44
C GLU A 79 7.99 3.13 10.50
N ILE A 80 7.57 3.09 9.24
CA ILE A 80 7.77 4.19 8.29
C ILE A 80 7.05 5.45 8.74
N ASN A 81 5.83 5.34 9.28
CA ASN A 81 5.10 6.46 9.84
C ASN A 81 5.82 7.10 11.02
N ASP A 82 6.50 6.30 11.84
CA ASP A 82 7.36 6.81 12.90
C ASP A 82 8.63 7.46 12.33
N LEU A 83 9.26 6.87 11.31
CA LEU A 83 10.45 7.45 10.65
C LEU A 83 10.16 8.79 9.96
N ILE A 84 9.01 8.94 9.30
CA ILE A 84 8.64 10.19 8.62
C ILE A 84 8.15 11.27 9.59
N THR A 85 7.61 10.89 10.76
CA THR A 85 7.06 11.86 11.71
C THR A 85 7.98 12.18 12.88
N LYS A 86 8.80 11.24 13.34
CA LYS A 86 9.72 11.40 14.47
C LYS A 86 11.17 11.43 13.99
N GLY A 87 11.49 10.63 12.98
CA GLY A 87 12.87 10.34 12.59
C GLY A 87 13.60 9.51 13.64
N PHE A 88 14.87 9.24 13.40
CA PHE A 88 15.77 8.60 14.36
C PHE A 88 17.13 9.29 14.37
N VAL A 89 17.85 9.18 15.47
CA VAL A 89 19.20 9.75 15.57
C VAL A 89 20.19 8.78 14.93
N GLY A 90 20.91 9.26 13.93
CA GLY A 90 22.04 8.58 13.31
C GLY A 90 23.32 9.37 13.51
N TYR A 91 24.46 8.75 13.19
CA TYR A 91 25.75 9.45 13.14
C TYR A 91 26.22 9.51 11.70
N ASP A 92 26.45 10.73 11.20
CA ASP A 92 26.98 10.94 9.86
C ASP A 92 28.51 11.08 9.94
N ILE A 93 29.23 10.14 9.32
CA ILE A 93 30.70 10.12 9.33
C ILE A 93 31.28 11.29 8.51
N GLY A 94 30.62 11.69 7.43
CA GLY A 94 31.07 12.80 6.58
C GLY A 94 30.94 14.15 7.28
N LEU A 95 29.91 14.33 8.10
CA LEU A 95 29.70 15.53 8.92
C LEU A 95 30.33 15.43 10.32
N ASN A 96 30.76 14.23 10.74
CA ASN A 96 31.34 13.92 12.05
C ASN A 96 30.45 14.41 13.22
N GLN A 97 29.13 14.25 13.10
CA GLN A 97 28.15 14.69 14.10
C GLN A 97 26.88 13.81 14.09
N GLU A 98 26.10 13.93 15.17
CA GLU A 98 24.74 13.36 15.20
C GLU A 98 23.81 14.11 14.24
N VAL A 99 22.99 13.35 13.54
CA VAL A 99 21.99 13.83 12.59
C VAL A 99 20.63 13.22 12.91
N LEU A 100 19.55 13.91 12.57
CA LEU A 100 18.20 13.36 12.60
C LEU A 100 17.88 12.80 11.21
N VAL A 101 17.83 11.49 11.08
CA VAL A 101 17.49 10.81 9.84
C VAL A 101 15.98 10.62 9.77
N MET A 102 15.42 10.88 8.60
CA MET A 102 14.01 10.73 8.29
C MET A 102 13.82 9.98 6.99
N THR A 103 12.82 9.11 6.93
CA THR A 103 12.53 8.29 5.75
C THR A 103 11.07 8.40 5.36
N ALA A 104 10.81 8.38 4.06
CA ALA A 104 9.49 8.30 3.45
C ALA A 104 9.53 7.28 2.30
N VAL A 105 8.40 6.65 1.99
CA VAL A 105 8.28 5.84 0.77
C VAL A 105 8.09 6.80 -0.39
N LEU A 106 9.08 6.86 -1.30
CA LEU A 106 8.96 7.64 -2.53
C LEU A 106 8.04 6.95 -3.53
N CYS A 107 8.21 5.63 -3.67
CA CYS A 107 7.34 4.82 -4.49
C CYS A 107 7.31 3.36 -4.03
N PHE A 108 6.25 2.67 -4.43
CA PHE A 108 6.09 1.23 -4.25
C PHE A 108 6.23 0.52 -5.60
N LEU A 109 7.19 -0.38 -5.72
CA LEU A 109 7.40 -1.21 -6.91
C LEU A 109 6.73 -2.57 -6.73
N GLY A 110 6.13 -3.05 -7.80
CA GLY A 110 5.44 -4.33 -7.86
C GLY A 110 4.89 -4.56 -9.27
N ASP A 111 4.47 -5.79 -9.52
CA ASP A 111 3.70 -6.12 -10.71
C ASP A 111 2.24 -5.60 -10.58
N SER A 112 1.43 -5.76 -11.64
CA SER A 112 0.06 -5.22 -11.62
C SER A 112 -0.83 -5.82 -10.51
N PRO A 113 -0.80 -7.14 -10.23
CA PRO A 113 -1.45 -7.71 -9.05
C PRO A 113 -1.02 -7.08 -7.72
N MET A 114 0.29 -6.91 -7.50
CA MET A 114 0.84 -6.33 -6.27
C MET A 114 0.42 -4.86 -6.10
N HIS A 115 0.52 -4.08 -7.17
CA HIS A 115 0.02 -2.70 -7.18
C HIS A 115 -1.47 -2.63 -6.90
N ALA A 116 -2.27 -3.52 -7.48
CA ALA A 116 -3.71 -3.55 -7.24
C ALA A 116 -4.03 -3.75 -5.76
N GLU A 117 -3.36 -4.72 -5.13
CA GLU A 117 -3.50 -5.02 -3.71
C GLU A 117 -3.07 -3.85 -2.81
N VAL A 118 -1.91 -3.25 -3.07
CA VAL A 118 -1.38 -2.11 -2.29
C VAL A 118 -2.22 -0.84 -2.44
N THR A 119 -2.76 -0.59 -3.62
CA THR A 119 -3.51 0.64 -3.95
C THR A 119 -5.02 0.52 -3.73
N ASN A 120 -5.50 -0.54 -3.10
CA ASN A 120 -6.93 -0.78 -2.89
C ASN A 120 -7.75 -0.78 -4.20
N THR A 121 -7.14 -1.21 -5.30
CA THR A 121 -7.79 -1.30 -6.61
C THR A 121 -7.99 -2.76 -7.02
N PRO A 122 -9.03 -3.07 -7.80
CA PRO A 122 -9.20 -4.41 -8.34
C PRO A 122 -8.15 -4.70 -9.42
N ASN A 123 -7.74 -5.96 -9.55
CA ASN A 123 -6.76 -6.35 -10.57
C ASN A 123 -7.23 -5.91 -11.98
N PRO A 124 -6.44 -5.09 -12.70
CA PRO A 124 -6.78 -4.55 -14.01
C PRO A 124 -7.28 -5.60 -15.01
N GLY A 125 -6.71 -6.80 -15.03
CA GLY A 125 -7.02 -7.83 -16.03
C GLY A 125 -8.48 -8.30 -15.99
N VAL A 126 -9.04 -8.44 -14.79
CA VAL A 126 -10.38 -9.02 -14.55
C VAL A 126 -11.43 -7.99 -14.15
N SER A 127 -11.04 -6.73 -13.99
CA SER A 127 -11.90 -5.65 -13.52
C SER A 127 -12.54 -4.85 -14.66
N LEU A 128 -13.75 -4.33 -14.42
CA LEU A 128 -14.38 -3.29 -15.25
C LEU A 128 -13.78 -1.89 -14.99
N ASN A 129 -12.96 -1.75 -13.95
CA ASN A 129 -12.15 -0.57 -13.66
C ASN A 129 -10.69 -0.94 -13.94
N PRO A 130 -10.22 -0.80 -15.20
CA PRO A 130 -8.90 -1.30 -15.61
C PRO A 130 -7.73 -0.42 -15.18
N PHE A 131 -7.96 0.78 -14.65
CA PHE A 131 -6.89 1.72 -14.29
C PHE A 131 -6.80 1.94 -12.79
N GLN A 132 -5.56 1.99 -12.31
CA GLN A 132 -5.25 2.32 -10.92
C GLN A 132 -5.28 3.84 -10.69
N ILE A 133 -4.93 4.61 -11.72
CA ILE A 133 -4.77 6.07 -11.66
C ILE A 133 -6.02 6.86 -12.08
N CYS A 134 -7.04 6.20 -12.64
CA CYS A 134 -8.26 6.89 -13.09
C CYS A 134 -9.52 6.13 -12.67
N THR A 135 -10.64 6.84 -12.64
CA THR A 135 -11.96 6.30 -12.22
C THR A 135 -12.75 5.69 -13.37
N LEU A 136 -12.06 5.36 -14.45
CA LEU A 136 -12.69 4.94 -15.70
C LEU A 136 -13.22 3.52 -15.57
N LYS A 137 -14.47 3.35 -16.03
CA LYS A 137 -15.22 2.11 -15.93
C LYS A 137 -15.75 1.72 -17.31
N VAL A 138 -15.46 0.50 -17.74
CA VAL A 138 -16.03 -0.10 -18.95
C VAL A 138 -17.31 -0.87 -18.64
N GLN A 139 -18.20 -0.98 -19.61
CA GLN A 139 -19.42 -1.81 -19.47
C GLN A 139 -19.08 -3.31 -19.58
N ARG A 140 -18.17 -3.67 -20.50
CA ARG A 140 -17.71 -5.04 -20.71
C ARG A 140 -16.19 -5.07 -20.80
N LEU A 141 -15.58 -6.19 -20.42
CA LEU A 141 -14.12 -6.34 -20.45
C LEU A 141 -13.53 -6.17 -21.86
N VAL A 142 -14.28 -6.54 -22.91
CA VAL A 142 -13.84 -6.39 -24.31
C VAL A 142 -13.69 -4.93 -24.75
N ASP A 143 -14.37 -4.00 -24.07
CA ASP A 143 -14.40 -2.58 -24.44
C ASP A 143 -13.13 -1.83 -23.98
N LYS A 144 -12.24 -2.47 -23.22
CA LYS A 144 -10.97 -1.91 -22.72
C LYS A 144 -9.99 -1.46 -23.82
N SER A 145 -10.13 -1.99 -25.04
CA SER A 145 -9.22 -1.75 -26.17
C SER A 145 -9.73 -0.71 -27.17
N SER A 146 -10.86 -0.05 -26.88
CA SER A 146 -11.47 0.94 -27.77
C SER A 146 -10.68 2.25 -27.81
N LEU A 147 -10.68 2.95 -28.95
CA LEU A 147 -9.92 4.20 -29.18
C LEU A 147 -10.57 5.44 -28.55
N ASP A 148 -11.87 5.38 -28.21
CA ASP A 148 -12.64 6.46 -27.56
C ASP A 148 -12.20 6.74 -26.10
N TYR A 149 -11.00 6.28 -25.74
CA TYR A 149 -10.65 5.87 -24.40
C TYR A 149 -9.39 6.62 -23.91
N VAL A 150 -9.53 7.90 -23.63
CA VAL A 150 -8.76 8.62 -22.60
C VAL A 150 -9.65 9.76 -22.11
N LEU A 151 -10.28 9.59 -20.95
CA LEU A 151 -10.99 10.67 -20.27
C LEU A 151 -10.20 11.11 -19.04
N ASP A 152 -10.19 12.43 -18.81
CA ASP A 152 -9.36 13.18 -17.86
C ASP A 152 -9.79 13.03 -16.38
N ASN A 153 -10.34 11.88 -15.99
CA ASN A 153 -10.91 11.65 -14.66
C ASN A 153 -9.95 10.84 -13.78
N PHE A 154 -8.87 11.49 -13.35
CA PHE A 154 -7.89 10.92 -12.43
C PHE A 154 -8.50 10.59 -11.07
N ARG A 155 -8.10 9.44 -10.53
CA ARG A 155 -8.44 9.00 -9.19
C ARG A 155 -7.62 9.82 -8.20
N LYS A 156 -8.24 10.23 -7.11
CA LYS A 156 -7.54 10.81 -5.97
C LYS A 156 -7.38 9.76 -4.88
N TRP A 157 -6.21 9.70 -4.28
CA TRP A 157 -5.95 8.77 -3.19
C TRP A 157 -6.87 9.01 -1.98
N THR A 158 -7.15 10.29 -1.68
CA THR A 158 -8.10 10.69 -0.63
C THR A 158 -9.49 10.11 -0.84
N ASP A 159 -9.99 10.12 -2.09
CA ASP A 159 -11.31 9.58 -2.42
C ASP A 159 -11.32 8.06 -2.26
N THR A 160 -10.20 7.39 -2.53
CA THR A 160 -10.05 5.93 -2.33
C THR A 160 -10.08 5.58 -0.85
N ILE A 161 -9.39 6.36 -0.01
CA ILE A 161 -9.44 6.20 1.46
C ILE A 161 -10.88 6.40 1.96
N GLU A 162 -11.50 7.53 1.64
CA GLU A 162 -12.87 7.86 2.10
C GLU A 162 -13.89 6.79 1.67
N ARG A 163 -13.86 6.40 0.38
CA ARG A 163 -14.77 5.38 -0.13
C ARG A 163 -14.51 4.00 0.47
N THR A 164 -13.26 3.66 0.80
CA THR A 164 -12.96 2.40 1.50
C THR A 164 -13.64 2.37 2.87
N HIS A 165 -13.56 3.45 3.65
CA HIS A 165 -14.29 3.55 4.92
C HIS A 165 -15.80 3.47 4.72
N LYS A 166 -16.33 4.16 3.71
CA LYS A 166 -17.77 4.09 3.37
C LYS A 166 -18.23 2.68 3.00
N LEU A 167 -17.39 1.87 2.34
CA LEU A 167 -17.71 0.48 2.02
C LEU A 167 -17.87 -0.38 3.27
N TRP A 168 -17.07 -0.11 4.32
CA TRP A 168 -17.26 -0.76 5.61
C TRP A 168 -18.61 -0.40 6.23
N ASP A 169 -19.00 0.88 6.22
CA ASP A 169 -20.31 1.31 6.76
C ASP A 169 -21.49 0.68 5.99
N ILE A 170 -21.41 0.64 4.67
CA ILE A 170 -22.37 -0.09 3.81
C ILE A 170 -22.42 -1.57 4.20
N ALA A 171 -21.28 -2.19 4.49
CA ALA A 171 -21.22 -3.57 4.94
C ALA A 171 -21.86 -3.80 6.33
N LEU A 172 -21.93 -2.79 7.19
CA LEU A 172 -22.58 -2.90 8.49
C LEU A 172 -24.11 -2.77 8.38
N GLU A 173 -24.57 -1.77 7.63
CA GLU A 173 -25.93 -1.22 7.72
C GLU A 173 -26.82 -1.55 6.52
N ASP A 174 -26.22 -1.79 5.34
CA ASP A 174 -26.96 -1.88 4.09
C ASP A 174 -27.23 -3.33 3.64
N THR A 175 -28.03 -3.43 2.59
CA THR A 175 -28.41 -4.65 1.88
C THR A 175 -27.20 -5.36 1.25
N LYS A 176 -27.37 -6.67 1.03
CA LYS A 176 -26.38 -7.49 0.32
C LYS A 176 -26.10 -6.97 -1.09
N THR A 177 -27.11 -6.39 -1.75
CA THR A 177 -26.99 -5.81 -3.09
C THR A 177 -26.07 -4.59 -3.09
N ALA A 178 -26.26 -3.66 -2.15
CA ALA A 178 -25.41 -2.48 -2.01
C ALA A 178 -23.95 -2.88 -1.71
N CYS A 179 -23.74 -3.85 -0.80
CA CYS A 179 -22.42 -4.39 -0.48
C CYS A 179 -21.68 -4.95 -1.71
N ASN A 180 -22.41 -5.55 -2.66
CA ASN A 180 -21.81 -6.17 -3.85
C ASN A 180 -21.56 -5.18 -4.99
N ASN A 181 -22.36 -4.12 -5.08
CA ASN A 181 -22.31 -3.17 -6.19
C ASN A 181 -21.38 -1.99 -5.90
N ALA A 182 -21.41 -1.44 -4.67
CA ALA A 182 -20.63 -0.25 -4.33
C ALA A 182 -19.11 -0.41 -4.56
N PRO A 183 -18.45 -1.54 -4.20
CA PRO A 183 -17.03 -1.71 -4.50
C PRO A 183 -16.73 -1.68 -6.00
N LYS A 184 -17.62 -2.26 -6.83
CA LYS A 184 -17.49 -2.28 -8.29
C LYS A 184 -17.70 -0.91 -8.91
N ASP A 185 -18.60 -0.11 -8.35
CA ASP A 185 -18.89 1.25 -8.80
C ASP A 185 -17.77 2.22 -8.43
N TYR A 186 -17.16 2.05 -7.25
CA TYR A 186 -15.99 2.84 -6.85
C TYR A 186 -14.68 2.32 -7.46
N GLY A 187 -14.67 1.09 -7.96
CA GLY A 187 -13.46 0.41 -8.40
C GLY A 187 -12.46 0.28 -7.24
N ILE A 188 -12.93 -0.20 -6.10
CA ILE A 188 -12.13 -0.39 -4.88
C ILE A 188 -12.23 -1.85 -4.45
N GLN A 189 -11.09 -2.41 -4.04
CA GLN A 189 -11.00 -3.74 -3.46
C GLN A 189 -9.99 -3.70 -2.32
N ASP A 190 -10.45 -3.95 -1.09
CA ASP A 190 -9.61 -4.03 0.10
C ASP A 190 -9.63 -5.46 0.63
N ASN A 191 -8.56 -6.21 0.35
CA ASN A 191 -8.48 -7.62 0.72
C ASN A 191 -8.49 -7.84 2.24
N ILE A 192 -7.97 -6.89 3.03
CA ILE A 192 -8.01 -6.96 4.49
C ILE A 192 -9.44 -6.73 4.97
N ASN A 193 -10.09 -5.66 4.52
CA ASN A 193 -11.45 -5.33 4.95
C ASN A 193 -12.44 -6.42 4.56
N ASP A 194 -12.31 -7.02 3.38
CA ASP A 194 -13.14 -8.10 2.90
C ASP A 194 -13.18 -9.30 3.86
N VAL A 195 -12.05 -9.64 4.50
CA VAL A 195 -11.98 -10.70 5.51
C VAL A 195 -12.84 -10.34 6.72
N PHE A 196 -12.74 -9.10 7.20
CA PHE A 196 -13.51 -8.62 8.34
C PHE A 196 -15.00 -8.49 8.03
N VAL A 197 -15.36 -8.01 6.83
CA VAL A 197 -16.76 -7.93 6.36
C VAL A 197 -17.38 -9.33 6.31
N LYS A 198 -16.68 -10.32 5.76
CA LYS A 198 -17.14 -11.71 5.71
C LYS A 198 -17.39 -12.27 7.11
N GLN A 199 -16.49 -12.03 8.05
CA GLN A 199 -16.64 -12.45 9.45
C GLN A 199 -17.81 -11.72 10.14
N TRP A 200 -17.95 -10.41 9.92
CA TRP A 200 -19.04 -9.61 10.49
C TRP A 200 -20.41 -10.10 10.04
N LYS A 201 -20.55 -10.43 8.75
CA LYS A 201 -21.80 -10.91 8.17
C LYS A 201 -22.20 -12.31 8.66
N THR A 202 -21.31 -13.10 9.29
CA THR A 202 -21.73 -14.36 9.94
C THR A 202 -22.57 -14.13 11.19
N ARG A 203 -22.65 -12.89 11.70
CA ARG A 203 -23.37 -12.52 12.93
C ARG A 203 -22.94 -13.34 14.16
N ASP A 204 -21.72 -13.85 14.11
CA ASP A 204 -21.10 -14.57 15.23
C ASP A 204 -20.62 -13.56 16.27
N LYS A 205 -21.14 -13.67 17.49
CA LYS A 205 -20.85 -12.72 18.57
C LYS A 205 -19.36 -12.68 18.93
N ALA A 206 -18.68 -13.83 18.95
CA ALA A 206 -17.27 -13.89 19.31
C ALA A 206 -16.39 -13.22 18.25
N LYS A 207 -16.69 -13.44 16.97
CA LYS A 207 -15.99 -12.77 15.86
C LYS A 207 -16.22 -11.26 15.89
N ILE A 208 -17.46 -10.82 16.07
CA ILE A 208 -17.80 -9.39 16.16
C ILE A 208 -17.06 -8.73 17.32
N SER A 209 -17.10 -9.33 18.52
CA SER A 209 -16.37 -8.82 19.68
C SER A 209 -14.86 -8.74 19.45
N LYS A 210 -14.27 -9.70 18.72
CA LYS A 210 -12.84 -9.66 18.35
C LYS A 210 -12.55 -8.50 17.39
N ILE A 211 -13.40 -8.27 16.39
CA ILE A 211 -13.25 -7.13 15.46
C ILE A 211 -13.33 -5.81 16.21
N GLU A 212 -14.31 -5.67 17.11
CA GLU A 212 -14.47 -4.45 17.92
C GLU A 212 -13.28 -4.22 18.86
N LEU A 213 -12.69 -5.27 19.43
CA LEU A 213 -11.48 -5.18 20.24
C LEU A 213 -10.29 -4.69 19.40
N LEU A 214 -10.05 -5.30 18.23
CA LEU A 214 -8.97 -4.91 17.33
C LEU A 214 -9.07 -3.43 16.93
N LYS A 215 -10.28 -2.98 16.57
CA LYS A 215 -10.52 -1.56 16.24
C LYS A 215 -10.19 -0.60 17.39
N LYS A 216 -10.34 -1.04 18.64
CA LYS A 216 -9.99 -0.24 19.83
C LYS A 216 -8.48 -0.22 20.09
N GLU A 217 -7.82 -1.34 19.84
CA GLU A 217 -6.37 -1.48 20.04
C GLU A 217 -5.57 -0.69 19.00
N LYS A 218 -6.03 -0.70 17.73
CA LYS A 218 -5.35 -0.03 16.63
C LYS A 218 -6.34 0.50 15.60
N GLU A 219 -6.32 1.81 15.42
CA GLU A 219 -7.08 2.47 14.36
C GLU A 219 -6.59 2.03 12.98
N GLY A 220 -7.53 1.74 12.07
CA GLY A 220 -7.20 1.34 10.70
C GLY A 220 -6.80 -0.13 10.52
N ILE A 221 -6.69 -0.94 11.58
CA ILE A 221 -6.23 -2.35 11.50
C ILE A 221 -7.11 -3.26 10.63
N ILE A 222 -8.37 -2.87 10.43
CA ILE A 222 -9.34 -3.64 9.62
C ILE A 222 -9.36 -3.21 8.15
N PHE A 223 -8.40 -2.39 7.73
CA PHE A 223 -8.26 -1.89 6.37
C PHE A 223 -6.84 -2.12 5.87
N ASN A 224 -6.63 -1.97 4.58
CA ASN A 224 -5.30 -1.96 3.99
C ASN A 224 -4.40 -0.92 4.71
N PRO A 225 -3.23 -1.32 5.25
CA PRO A 225 -2.36 -0.42 6.00
C PRO A 225 -1.80 0.73 5.15
N PHE A 226 -1.69 0.61 3.83
CA PHE A 226 -1.22 1.71 2.98
C PHE A 226 -2.15 2.94 3.00
N LEU A 227 -3.43 2.77 3.38
CA LEU A 227 -4.36 3.90 3.55
C LEU A 227 -3.95 4.86 4.67
N ARG A 228 -3.14 4.38 5.64
CA ARG A 228 -2.61 5.17 6.76
C ARG A 228 -1.11 5.47 6.62
N LEU A 229 -0.49 5.10 5.49
CA LEU A 229 0.91 5.44 5.22
C LEU A 229 1.03 6.94 4.91
N LYS A 230 1.80 7.66 5.72
CA LYS A 230 1.98 9.11 5.61
C LYS A 230 2.97 9.44 4.50
N GLY A 231 2.61 10.41 3.68
CA GLY A 231 3.46 10.88 2.58
C GLY A 231 3.46 9.94 1.36
N PHE A 232 2.48 9.04 1.26
CA PHE A 232 2.29 8.13 0.13
C PHE A 232 0.93 8.36 -0.52
N ASP A 233 0.92 8.41 -1.84
CA ASP A 233 -0.25 8.51 -2.70
C ASP A 233 -0.31 7.29 -3.61
N GLY A 234 -1.24 6.36 -3.34
CA GLY A 234 -1.38 5.13 -4.11
C GLY A 234 -1.79 5.33 -5.58
N CYS A 235 -2.13 6.55 -6.02
CA CYS A 235 -2.38 6.86 -7.43
C CYS A 235 -1.14 7.41 -8.14
N ASN A 236 -0.23 8.08 -7.41
CA ASN A 236 0.93 8.76 -7.98
C ASN A 236 2.26 8.06 -7.69
N ASP A 237 2.35 7.34 -6.57
CA ASP A 237 3.59 6.75 -6.04
C ASP A 237 3.70 5.25 -6.32
N THR A 238 2.85 4.71 -7.19
CA THR A 238 2.97 3.36 -7.76
C THR A 238 3.25 3.47 -9.26
N PRO A 239 4.50 3.77 -9.66
CA PRO A 239 4.83 3.88 -11.06
C PRO A 239 4.59 2.52 -11.72
N VAL A 240 3.73 2.51 -12.74
CA VAL A 240 3.47 1.30 -13.50
C VAL A 240 4.68 1.05 -14.39
N GLU A 241 5.29 -0.12 -14.31
CA GLU A 241 6.33 -0.49 -15.26
C GLU A 241 5.72 -0.54 -16.67
N VAL A 242 6.13 0.38 -17.53
CA VAL A 242 5.71 0.45 -18.94
C VAL A 242 5.94 -0.89 -19.64
N LEU A 243 6.99 -1.64 -19.26
CA LEU A 243 7.29 -2.96 -19.81
C LEU A 243 6.22 -4.03 -19.54
N HIS A 244 5.45 -3.92 -18.45
CA HIS A 244 4.42 -4.90 -18.08
C HIS A 244 3.02 -4.53 -18.61
N VAL A 245 2.86 -3.32 -19.18
CA VAL A 245 1.58 -2.82 -19.73
C VAL A 245 1.54 -2.90 -21.25
N PHE A 246 2.70 -2.82 -21.91
CA PHE A 246 2.82 -2.94 -23.37
C PHE A 246 3.58 -4.23 -23.73
N LEU A 247 2.88 -5.36 -23.67
CA LEU A 247 3.31 -6.63 -24.29
C LEU A 247 2.24 -7.11 -25.27
#